data_AF-A0A356BHI5-F1
#
_entry.id   AF-A0A356BHI5-F1
#
_cell.length_a   1.000
_cell.length_b   1.000
_cell.length_c   1.000
_cell.angle_alpha   90.00
_cell.angle_beta   90.00
_cell.angle_gamma   90.00
#
_symmetry.space_group_name_H-M   'P 1'
#
loop_
_entity.id
_entity.type
_entity.pdbx_description
1 polymer ?
#
loop_
_entity_poly.entity_id
_entity_poly.type
_entity_poly.pdbx_seq_one_letter_code
_entity_poly.pdbx_strand_id
1 'polypeptide(L)'
;MMLLITLGIPVVVILMVAFAVKLKSPYNYLLIVILAVCSTFIVDFIFCSVLKSQCEADALSAVAFVTHPALVCVITVIIYKVISEKSFLE
;
A
#
# COMPACT_ATOMS: atom_id res chain seq x y z
N MET A 1 12.94 -3.41 -11.54
CA MET A 1 13.36 -2.27 -10.69
C MET A 1 12.18 -1.40 -10.28
N MET A 2 11.29 -1.00 -11.21
CA MET A 2 10.10 -0.20 -10.86
C MET A 2 9.18 -0.88 -9.83
N LEU A 3 8.81 -2.17 -10.01
CA LEU A 3 7.93 -2.89 -9.08
C LEU A 3 8.31 -2.80 -7.59
N LEU A 4 9.60 -2.83 -7.26
CA LEU A 4 10.08 -2.70 -5.88
C LEU A 4 9.81 -1.31 -5.29
N ILE A 5 9.90 -0.28 -6.13
CA ILE A 5 9.65 1.11 -5.75
C ILE A 5 8.14 1.34 -5.66
N THR A 6 7.38 0.85 -6.64
CA THR A 6 5.93 1.05 -6.73
C THR A 6 5.15 0.28 -5.66
N LEU A 7 5.57 -0.95 -5.33
CA LEU A 7 4.88 -1.81 -4.35
C LEU A 7 5.62 -1.90 -3.02
N GLY A 8 6.94 -2.04 -3.05
CA GLY A 8 7.74 -2.29 -1.83
C GLY A 8 7.74 -1.11 -0.87
N ILE A 9 7.97 0.11 -1.38
CA ILE A 9 7.97 1.32 -0.55
C ILE A 9 6.62 1.55 0.15
N PRO A 10 5.47 1.57 -0.56
CA PRO A 10 4.20 1.78 0.12
C PRO A 10 3.88 0.67 1.13
N VAL A 11 4.12 -0.61 0.82
CA VAL A 11 3.91 -1.69 1.79
C VAL A 11 4.70 -1.46 3.08
N VAL A 12 5.99 -1.10 2.98
CA VAL A 12 6.84 -0.83 4.15
C VAL A 12 6.36 0.39 4.94
N VAL A 13 6.00 1.48 4.26
CA VAL A 13 5.48 2.69 4.91
C VAL A 13 4.15 2.41 5.62
N ILE A 14 3.23 1.70 4.98
CA ILE A 14 1.93 1.36 5.57
C ILE A 14 2.11 0.47 6.79
N LEU A 15 2.99 -0.52 6.73
CA LEU A 15 3.33 -1.36 7.89
C LEU A 15 3.90 -0.53 9.04
N MET A 16 4.85 0.37 8.78
CA MET A 16 5.41 1.23 9.83
C MET A 16 4.33 2.07 10.52
N VAL A 17 3.42 2.67 9.75
CA VAL A 17 2.29 3.42 10.32
C VAL A 17 1.35 2.50 11.10
N ALA A 18 0.98 1.34 10.56
CA ALA A 18 0.09 0.40 11.23
C ALA A 18 0.65 -0.11 12.57
N PHE A 19 1.97 -0.32 12.66
CA PHE A 19 2.64 -0.66 13.92
C PHE A 19 2.74 0.53 14.89
N ALA A 20 3.01 1.74 14.37
CA ALA A 20 3.15 2.93 15.20
C ALA A 20 1.85 3.34 15.89
N VAL A 21 0.70 3.24 15.19
CA VAL A 21 -0.57 3.76 15.72
C VAL A 21 -1.24 2.78 16.72
N LYS A 22 -0.74 1.54 16.87
CA LYS A 22 -1.21 0.54 17.87
C LYS A 22 -2.74 0.50 18.05
N LEU A 23 -3.53 0.57 16.97
CA LEU A 23 -5.00 0.52 17.12
C LEU A 23 -5.46 -0.89 17.49
N LYS A 24 -6.63 -0.96 18.15
CA LYS A 24 -7.35 -2.22 18.34
C LYS A 24 -7.54 -2.93 17.00
N SER A 25 -7.39 -4.25 17.04
CA SER A 25 -7.32 -5.16 15.88
C SER A 25 -8.23 -4.80 14.69
N PRO A 26 -9.55 -4.54 14.82
CA PRO A 26 -10.38 -4.24 13.65
C PRO A 26 -10.07 -2.89 12.99
N TYR A 27 -9.68 -1.88 13.77
CA TYR A 27 -9.42 -0.53 13.25
C TYR A 27 -8.09 -0.45 12.50
N ASN A 28 -7.11 -1.29 12.86
CA ASN A 28 -5.84 -1.35 12.15
C ASN A 28 -5.99 -1.86 10.71
N TYR A 29 -6.87 -2.85 10.48
CA TYR A 29 -7.16 -3.31 9.11
C TYR A 29 -7.83 -2.23 8.27
N LEU A 30 -8.77 -1.48 8.86
CA LEU A 30 -9.46 -0.39 8.18
C LEU A 30 -8.48 0.74 7.81
N LEU A 31 -7.53 1.03 8.71
CA LEU A 31 -6.45 1.98 8.46
C LEU A 31 -5.54 1.51 7.32
N ILE A 32 -5.15 0.23 7.29
CA ILE A 32 -4.35 -0.35 6.19
C ILE A 32 -5.06 -0.19 4.84
N VAL A 33 -6.38 -0.42 4.77
CA VAL A 33 -7.17 -0.25 3.54
C VAL A 33 -7.13 1.21 3.07
N ILE A 34 -7.36 2.17 3.97
CA ILE A 34 -7.34 3.60 3.63
C ILE A 34 -5.95 4.01 3.14
N LEU A 35 -4.89 3.62 3.84
CA LEU A 35 -3.53 3.96 3.42
C LEU A 35 -3.14 3.29 2.09
N ALA A 36 -3.58 2.06 1.84
CA ALA A 36 -3.33 1.39 0.57
C ALA A 36 -3.95 2.15 -0.61
N VAL A 37 -5.21 2.60 -0.47
CA VAL A 37 -5.87 3.43 -1.49
C VAL A 37 -5.13 4.74 -1.69
N CYS A 38 -4.81 5.47 -0.61
CA CYS A 38 -4.04 6.72 -0.65
C CYS A 38 -2.66 6.55 -1.29
N SER A 39 -2.01 5.39 -1.07
CA SER A 39 -0.68 5.12 -1.65
C SER A 39 -0.70 5.15 -3.18
N THR A 40 -1.79 4.68 -3.81
CA THR A 40 -1.95 4.69 -5.27
C THR A 40 -1.98 6.10 -5.83
N PHE A 41 -2.69 7.02 -5.16
CA PHE A 41 -2.75 8.43 -5.56
C PHE A 41 -1.37 9.09 -5.47
N ILE A 42 -0.60 8.77 -4.41
CA ILE A 42 0.75 9.33 -4.21
C ILE A 42 1.70 8.80 -5.28
N VAL A 43 1.66 7.49 -5.56
CA VAL A 43 2.50 6.87 -6.59
C VAL A 43 2.18 7.46 -7.96
N ASP A 44 0.90 7.56 -8.33
CA ASP A 44 0.46 8.15 -9.59
C ASP A 44 0.93 9.61 -9.73
N PHE A 45 0.73 10.41 -8.68
CA PHE A 45 1.20 11.80 -8.63
C PHE A 45 2.71 11.93 -8.79
N ILE A 46 3.50 11.06 -8.15
CA ILE A 46 4.97 11.07 -8.26
C ILE A 46 5.40 10.68 -9.68
N PHE A 47 4.83 9.62 -10.24
CA PHE A 47 5.21 9.14 -11.56
C PHE A 47 4.81 10.11 -12.69
N CYS A 48 3.68 10.79 -12.57
CA CYS A 48 3.20 11.77 -13.55
C CYS A 48 3.82 13.16 -13.32
N SER A 49 3.79 13.70 -12.11
CA SER A 49 4.24 15.08 -11.84
C SER A 49 5.76 15.21 -11.65
N VAL A 50 6.42 14.22 -11.03
CA VAL A 50 7.86 14.29 -10.71
C VAL A 50 8.70 13.62 -11.79
N LEU A 51 8.33 12.41 -12.21
CA LEU A 51 9.09 11.63 -13.19
C LEU A 51 8.66 11.83 -14.65
N LYS A 52 7.51 12.48 -14.91
CA LYS A 52 6.94 12.74 -16.26
C LYS A 52 6.87 11.49 -17.17
N SER A 53 6.80 10.30 -16.59
CA SER A 53 7.12 9.08 -17.32
C SER A 53 5.89 8.37 -17.91
N GLN A 54 4.66 8.65 -17.43
CA GLN A 54 3.42 7.94 -17.81
C GLN A 54 2.16 8.77 -17.46
N CYS A 55 1.95 9.96 -18.04
CA CYS A 55 0.75 10.79 -17.78
C CYS A 55 -0.44 10.50 -18.72
N GLU A 56 -0.31 9.58 -19.68
CA GLU A 56 -1.43 9.23 -20.56
C GLU A 56 -2.41 8.31 -19.84
N ALA A 57 -3.65 8.80 -19.71
CA ALA A 57 -4.75 8.06 -19.12
C ALA A 57 -5.26 7.01 -20.12
N ASP A 58 -4.61 5.85 -20.15
CA ASP A 58 -5.08 4.68 -20.88
C ASP A 58 -6.06 3.84 -20.06
N ALA A 59 -6.94 3.09 -20.73
CA ALA A 59 -7.87 2.17 -20.07
C ALA A 59 -7.13 1.12 -19.20
N LEU A 60 -5.91 0.77 -19.57
CA LEU A 60 -5.05 -0.12 -18.80
C LEU A 60 -4.53 0.54 -17.50
N SER A 61 -4.31 1.85 -17.50
CA SER A 61 -3.93 2.63 -16.32
C SER A 61 -5.06 2.68 -15.29
N ALA A 62 -6.32 2.73 -15.72
CA ALA A 62 -7.48 2.64 -14.82
C ALA A 62 -7.58 1.28 -14.12
N VAL A 63 -7.28 0.18 -14.83
CA VAL A 63 -7.23 -1.16 -14.24
C VAL A 63 -6.07 -1.27 -13.24
N ALA A 64 -4.90 -0.72 -13.58
CA ALA A 64 -3.75 -0.65 -12.69
C ALA A 64 -4.06 0.16 -11.42
N PHE A 65 -4.86 1.23 -11.53
CA PHE A 65 -5.28 2.06 -10.41
C PHE A 65 -6.16 1.31 -9.38
N VAL A 66 -6.88 0.27 -9.80
CA VAL A 66 -7.70 -0.56 -8.90
C VAL A 66 -6.93 -1.79 -8.41
N THR A 67 -6.16 -2.43 -9.30
CA THR A 67 -5.41 -3.64 -8.96
C THR A 67 -4.20 -3.37 -8.07
N HIS A 68 -3.54 -2.21 -8.23
CA HIS A 68 -2.40 -1.83 -7.39
C HIS A 68 -2.74 -1.67 -5.90
N PRO A 69 -3.74 -0.86 -5.49
CA PRO A 69 -4.12 -0.75 -4.08
C PRO A 69 -4.65 -2.06 -3.53
N ALA A 70 -5.37 -2.85 -4.34
CA ALA A 70 -5.84 -4.17 -3.92
C ALA A 70 -4.66 -5.09 -3.58
N LEU A 71 -3.63 -5.16 -4.43
CA LEU A 71 -2.41 -5.95 -4.17
C LEU A 71 -1.65 -5.43 -2.96
N VAL A 72 -1.40 -4.12 -2.87
CA VAL A 72 -0.71 -3.49 -1.73
C VAL A 72 -1.46 -3.80 -0.44
N CYS A 73 -2.79 -3.69 -0.45
CA CYS A 73 -3.62 -3.96 0.71
C CYS A 73 -3.55 -5.44 1.14
N VAL A 74 -3.72 -6.37 0.20
CA VAL A 74 -3.68 -7.82 0.50
C VAL A 74 -2.31 -8.22 1.05
N ILE A 75 -1.23 -7.79 0.42
CA ILE A 75 0.15 -8.10 0.86
C ILE A 75 0.40 -7.51 2.26
N THR A 76 0.03 -6.25 2.47
CA THR A 76 0.21 -5.57 3.76
C THR A 76 -0.58 -6.26 4.86
N VAL A 77 -1.83 -6.66 4.60
CA VAL A 77 -2.68 -7.38 5.55
C VAL A 77 -2.08 -8.75 5.90
N ILE A 78 -1.59 -9.50 4.91
CA ILE A 78 -0.95 -10.80 5.14
C ILE A 78 0.28 -10.64 6.02
N ILE A 79 1.18 -9.71 5.67
CA ILE A 79 2.41 -9.46 6.44
C ILE A 79 2.07 -8.99 7.85
N TYR A 80 1.15 -8.03 7.98
CA TYR A 80 0.70 -7.52 9.26
C TYR A 80 0.12 -8.63 10.14
N LYS A 81 -0.72 -9.51 9.58
CA LYS A 81 -1.29 -10.66 10.28
C LYS A 81 -0.21 -11.64 10.74
N VAL A 82 0.72 -12.01 9.86
CA VAL A 82 1.82 -12.94 10.19
C VAL A 82 2.71 -12.37 11.30
N ILE A 83 3.07 -11.09 11.24
CA ILE A 83 3.89 -10.44 12.27
C ILE A 83 3.10 -10.30 13.57
N SER A 84 1.83 -9.86 13.49
CA SER A 84 0.98 -9.70 14.67
C SER A 84 0.73 -11.03 15.38
N GLU A 85 0.55 -12.12 14.65
CA GLU A 85 0.37 -13.47 15.19
C GLU A 85 1.65 -13.97 15.86
N LYS A 86 2.82 -13.70 15.27
CA LYS A 86 4.12 -13.99 15.90
C LYS A 86 4.35 -13.19 17.18
N SER A 87 4.02 -11.89 17.18
CA SER A 87 4.16 -11.03 18.36
C SER A 87 3.19 -11.38 19.50
N PHE A 88 2.15 -12.18 19.23
CA PHE A 88 1.20 -12.67 20.25
C PHE A 88 1.64 -14.01 20.86
N LEU A 89 2.62 -14.70 20.25
CA LEU A 89 3.17 -15.97 20.72
C LEU A 89 4.48 -15.82 21.53
N GLU A 90 4.94 -14.59 21.75
CA GLU A 90 6.05 -14.23 22.67
C GLU A 90 5.54 -13.64 23.98
#